data_AF-A0A2E6N5A4-F1
#
_entry.id   AF-A0A2E6N5A4-F1
#
_cell.length_a   1.000
_cell.length_b   1.000
_cell.length_c   1.000
_cell.angle_alpha   90.00
_cell.angle_beta   90.00
_cell.angle_gamma   90.00
#
_symmetry.space_group_name_H-M   'P 1'
#
loop_
_entity.id
_entity.type
_entity.pdbx_description
1 polymer ?
#
loop_
_entity_poly.entity_id
_entity_poly.type
_entity_poly.pdbx_seq_one_letter_code
_entity_poly.pdbx_strand_id
1 'polypeptide(L)'
;MIINNIPTIESTLAGEITKVKSEENSTYGEAFGDMLSNTLETLNESLNSANEGTESFLSGETENVHEVMLKMQEAHIQFQLVTEVRNKMVEVYQEISRMQI
;
A
#
# COMPACT_ATOMS: atom_id res chain seq x y z
N MET A 1 -29.19 -50.12 35.59
CA MET A 1 -28.11 -50.18 34.59
C MET A 1 -27.82 -48.76 34.16
N ILE A 2 -26.67 -48.23 34.57
CA ILE A 2 -26.20 -46.88 34.24
C ILE A 2 -25.51 -47.00 32.88
N ILE A 3 -25.95 -46.25 31.88
CA ILE A 3 -25.15 -45.99 30.69
C ILE A 3 -25.20 -44.50 30.42
N ASN A 4 -24.09 -43.86 30.77
CA ASN A 4 -23.77 -42.48 30.52
C ASN A 4 -23.71 -42.22 29.01
N ASN A 5 -24.34 -41.10 28.62
CA ASN A 5 -24.19 -40.46 27.34
C ASN A 5 -22.80 -39.80 27.26
N ILE A 6 -21.80 -40.51 26.72
CA ILE A 6 -20.46 -39.98 26.44
C ILE A 6 -20.51 -39.26 25.07
N PRO A 7 -20.27 -37.95 24.98
CA PRO A 7 -20.00 -37.31 23.70
C PRO A 7 -18.60 -37.69 23.23
N THR A 8 -18.55 -38.24 22.02
CA THR A 8 -17.36 -38.53 21.22
C THR A 8 -16.42 -37.34 21.20
N ILE A 9 -15.18 -37.56 21.65
CA ILE A 9 -14.05 -36.65 21.43
C ILE A 9 -13.52 -36.98 20.03
N GLU A 10 -14.06 -36.31 19.01
CA GLU A 10 -13.43 -36.22 17.69
C GLU A 10 -13.17 -34.76 17.38
N SER A 11 -11.87 -34.44 17.30
CA SER A 11 -11.32 -33.25 16.65
C SER A 11 -11.49 -31.90 17.36
N THR A 12 -10.75 -31.75 18.45
CA THR A 12 -10.34 -30.46 19.02
C THR A 12 -9.19 -29.80 18.22
N LEU A 13 -9.19 -29.85 16.87
CA LEU A 13 -8.09 -29.30 16.06
C LEU A 13 -8.51 -28.52 14.79
N ALA A 14 -9.71 -27.93 14.75
CA ALA A 14 -10.15 -27.13 13.58
C ALA A 14 -10.67 -25.73 13.92
N GLY A 15 -10.28 -25.15 15.07
CA GLY A 15 -10.81 -23.88 15.57
C GLY A 15 -9.97 -22.61 15.33
N GLU A 16 -8.71 -22.72 14.88
CA GLU A 16 -7.81 -21.56 14.69
C GLU A 16 -7.37 -21.36 13.22
N ILE A 17 -8.29 -21.58 12.27
CA ILE A 17 -8.13 -21.05 10.90
C ILE A 17 -9.20 -19.97 10.67
N THR A 18 -9.28 -18.99 11.58
CA THR A 18 -10.22 -17.86 11.41
C THR A 18 -9.47 -16.68 10.79
N LYS A 19 -9.93 -16.30 9.58
CA LYS A 19 -9.60 -15.10 8.78
C LYS A 19 -8.28 -15.09 8.02
N VAL A 20 -8.17 -15.96 7.01
CA VAL A 20 -7.62 -15.48 5.72
C VAL A 20 -8.81 -14.98 4.92
N LYS A 21 -8.86 -13.67 4.71
CA LYS A 21 -9.83 -12.98 3.86
C LYS A 21 -9.70 -13.58 2.45
N SER A 22 -10.67 -14.41 2.10
CA SER A 22 -10.90 -14.89 0.75
C SER A 22 -11.32 -13.71 -0.12
N GLU A 23 -10.44 -13.28 -1.02
CA GLU A 23 -10.82 -12.53 -2.22
C GLU A 23 -10.42 -13.38 -3.43
N GLU A 24 -11.41 -14.15 -3.90
CA GLU A 24 -11.43 -14.72 -5.24
C GLU A 24 -11.51 -13.59 -6.27
N ASN A 25 -10.70 -13.68 -7.32
CA ASN A 25 -10.78 -12.87 -8.55
C ASN A 25 -10.62 -11.35 -8.39
N SER A 26 -9.53 -10.87 -7.78
CA SER A 26 -9.03 -9.55 -8.20
C SER A 26 -8.43 -9.72 -9.60
N THR A 27 -9.09 -9.13 -10.59
CA THR A 27 -8.49 -8.97 -11.92
C THR A 27 -7.13 -8.30 -11.69
N TYR A 28 -6.02 -8.84 -12.21
CA TYR A 28 -4.67 -8.33 -11.91
C TYR A 28 -4.53 -6.79 -12.10
N GLY A 29 -5.34 -6.19 -12.97
CA GLY A 29 -5.42 -4.73 -13.14
C GLY A 29 -6.03 -3.97 -11.97
N GLU A 30 -6.99 -4.54 -11.24
CA GLU A 30 -7.65 -3.94 -10.07
C GLU A 30 -6.68 -3.95 -8.87
N ALA A 31 -6.00 -5.07 -8.64
CA ALA A 31 -4.96 -5.18 -7.60
C ALA A 31 -3.77 -4.21 -7.83
N PHE A 32 -3.37 -3.98 -9.09
CA PHE A 32 -2.34 -2.99 -9.41
C PHE A 32 -2.85 -1.55 -9.23
N GLY A 33 -4.09 -1.27 -9.66
CA GLY A 33 -4.74 0.04 -9.47
C GLY A 33 -4.84 0.40 -8.00
N ASP A 34 -5.25 -0.54 -7.15
CA ASP A 34 -5.33 -0.35 -5.71
C ASP A 34 -3.95 -0.11 -5.09
N MET A 35 -2.94 -0.91 -5.46
CA MET A 35 -1.56 -0.70 -5.01
C MET A 35 -1.03 0.69 -5.40
N LEU A 36 -1.28 1.11 -6.65
CA LEU A 36 -0.85 2.42 -7.13
C LEU A 36 -1.59 3.55 -6.41
N SER A 37 -2.90 3.41 -6.19
CA SER A 37 -3.69 4.39 -5.44
C SER A 37 -3.17 4.56 -4.01
N ASN A 38 -2.92 3.46 -3.30
CA ASN A 38 -2.31 3.49 -1.97
C ASN A 38 -0.92 4.17 -1.98
N THR A 39 -0.10 3.87 -3.00
CA THR A 39 1.23 4.50 -3.14
C THR A 39 1.12 6.01 -3.36
N LEU A 40 0.13 6.46 -4.14
CA LEU A 40 -0.14 7.88 -4.37
C LEU A 40 -0.62 8.59 -3.10
N GLU A 41 -1.44 7.94 -2.29
CA GLU A 41 -1.85 8.46 -0.97
C GLU A 41 -0.65 8.60 -0.03
N THR A 42 0.19 7.57 0.09
CA THR A 42 1.42 7.63 0.89
C THR A 42 2.37 8.73 0.41
N LEU A 43 2.51 8.92 -0.91
CA LEU A 43 3.32 10.00 -1.46
C LEU A 43 2.78 11.38 -1.06
N ASN A 44 1.45 11.57 -1.12
CA ASN A 44 0.82 12.82 -0.72
C ASN A 44 1.05 13.12 0.77
N GLU A 45 0.96 12.10 1.63
CA GLU A 45 1.30 12.23 3.05
C GLU A 45 2.78 12.57 3.26
N SER A 46 3.68 11.92 2.53
CA SER A 46 5.13 12.17 2.58
C SER A 46 5.47 13.61 2.18
N LEU A 47 4.84 14.12 1.09
CA LEU A 47 4.99 15.50 0.63
C LEU A 47 4.43 16.51 1.66
N ASN A 48 3.29 16.23 2.27
CA ASN A 48 2.72 17.09 3.31
C ASN A 48 3.61 17.11 4.56
N SER A 49 4.13 15.97 5.01
CA SER A 49 5.03 15.91 6.17
C SER A 49 6.34 16.65 5.89
N ALA A 50 6.87 16.57 4.67
CA ALA A 50 8.05 17.33 4.27
C ALA A 50 7.78 18.85 4.25
N ASN A 51 6.61 19.28 3.79
CA ASN A 51 6.19 20.68 3.82
C ASN A 51 5.99 21.21 5.25
N GLU A 52 5.29 20.48 6.11
CA GLU A 52 5.10 20.85 7.52
C GLU A 52 6.44 20.95 8.26
N GLY A 53 7.36 20.01 7.99
CA GLY A 53 8.71 20.04 8.54
C GLY A 53 9.49 21.27 8.06
N THR A 54 9.33 21.64 6.79
CA THR A 54 9.95 22.85 6.22
C THR A 54 9.38 24.11 6.85
N GLU A 55 8.06 24.18 7.04
CA GLU A 55 7.38 25.31 7.67
C GLU A 55 7.78 25.47 9.15
N SER A 56 7.85 24.36 9.89
CA SER A 56 8.28 24.31 11.29
C SER A 56 9.77 24.62 11.49
N PHE A 57 10.59 24.36 10.47
CA PHE A 57 11.99 24.79 10.44
C PHE A 57 12.09 26.30 10.20
N LEU A 58 11.35 26.83 9.22
CA LEU A 58 11.35 28.25 8.89
C LEU A 58 10.76 29.13 10.00
N SER A 59 9.82 28.60 10.80
CA SER A 59 9.26 29.27 11.98
C SER A 59 10.24 29.35 13.16
N GLY A 60 11.39 28.65 13.09
CA GLY A 60 12.40 28.62 14.14
C GLY A 60 12.07 27.65 15.29
N GLU A 61 11.07 26.77 15.11
CA GLU A 61 10.54 25.90 16.16
C GLU A 61 11.23 24.52 16.19
N THR A 62 12.06 24.19 15.19
CA THR A 62 12.70 22.87 15.06
C THR A 62 14.21 22.96 14.82
N GLU A 63 14.99 22.29 15.68
CA GLU A 63 16.45 22.18 15.62
C GLU A 63 16.95 21.13 14.60
N ASN A 64 16.02 20.49 13.88
CA ASN A 64 16.24 19.23 13.16
C ASN A 64 16.10 19.38 11.63
N VAL A 65 16.83 20.33 11.05
CA VAL A 65 16.82 20.58 9.59
C VAL A 65 17.21 19.35 8.77
N HIS A 66 18.03 18.45 9.35
CA HIS A 66 18.46 17.22 8.70
C HIS A 66 17.28 16.27 8.43
N GLU A 67 16.34 16.15 9.37
CA GLU A 67 15.18 15.27 9.22
C GLU A 67 14.24 15.79 8.12
N VAL A 68 14.02 17.09 8.06
CA VAL A 68 13.23 17.73 7.00
C VAL A 68 13.86 17.51 5.63
N MET A 69 15.17 17.76 5.51
CA MET A 69 15.91 17.54 4.26
C MET A 69 15.88 16.08 3.82
N LEU A 70 15.99 15.13 4.76
CA LEU A 70 15.86 13.69 4.47
C LEU A 70 14.46 13.36 3.96
N LYS A 71 13.40 13.83 4.62
CA LYS A 71 12.02 13.62 4.19
C LYS A 71 11.74 14.24 2.81
N MET A 72 12.27 15.43 2.54
CA MET A 72 12.17 16.06 1.22
C MET A 72 12.87 15.22 0.14
N GLN A 73 14.08 14.71 0.42
CA GLN A 73 14.82 13.88 -0.52
C GLN A 73 14.11 12.56 -0.79
N GLU A 74 13.56 11.93 0.24
CA GLU A 74 12.77 10.70 0.12
C GLU A 74 11.52 10.93 -0.73
N ALA A 75 10.74 11.96 -0.43
CA ALA A 75 9.55 12.32 -1.21
C ALA A 75 9.89 12.63 -2.68
N HIS A 76 11.03 13.27 -2.95
CA HIS A 76 11.49 13.53 -4.30
C HIS A 76 11.78 12.26 -5.10
N ILE A 77 12.49 11.30 -4.51
CA ILE A 77 12.81 10.01 -5.14
C ILE A 77 11.52 9.22 -5.40
N GLN A 78 10.60 9.19 -4.44
CA GLN A 78 9.30 8.52 -4.58
C GLN A 78 8.46 9.15 -5.71
N PHE A 79 8.44 10.48 -5.82
CA PHE A 79 7.76 11.18 -6.90
C PHE A 79 8.33 10.85 -8.28
N GLN A 80 9.65 10.77 -8.41
CA GLN A 80 10.32 10.36 -9.64
C GLN A 80 9.90 8.95 -10.05
N LEU A 81 9.90 8.01 -9.10
CA LEU A 81 9.45 6.63 -9.34
C LEU A 81 8.00 6.58 -9.84
N VAL A 82 7.09 7.30 -9.19
CA VAL A 82 5.68 7.36 -9.59
C VAL A 82 5.52 7.93 -11.00
N THR A 83 6.29 8.95 -11.35
CA THR A 83 6.28 9.56 -12.68
C THR A 83 6.70 8.56 -13.75
N GLU A 84 7.76 7.78 -13.50
CA GLU A 84 8.21 6.72 -14.41
C GLU A 84 7.16 5.60 -14.56
N VAL A 85 6.54 5.17 -13.46
CA VAL A 85 5.46 4.18 -13.50
C VAL A 85 4.28 4.72 -14.32
N ARG A 86 3.86 5.97 -14.11
CA ARG A 86 2.80 6.61 -14.88
C ARG A 86 3.12 6.61 -16.38
N ASN A 87 4.33 7.04 -16.75
CA ASN A 87 4.77 7.07 -18.15
C ASN A 87 4.72 5.67 -18.76
N LYS A 88 5.21 4.66 -18.02
CA LYS A 88 5.22 3.28 -18.47
C LYS A 88 3.81 2.71 -18.68
N MET A 89 2.87 3.03 -17.80
CA MET A 89 1.48 2.59 -17.93
C MET A 89 0.80 3.19 -19.16
N VAL A 90 1.06 4.48 -19.44
CA VAL A 90 0.57 5.15 -20.65
C VAL A 90 1.19 4.52 -21.90
N GLU A 91 2.48 4.25 -21.91
CA GLU A 91 3.16 3.56 -23.02
C GLU A 91 2.57 2.18 -23.30
N VAL A 92 2.37 1.36 -22.25
CA VAL A 92 1.79 0.02 -22.37
C VAL A 92 0.37 0.08 -22.94
N TYR A 93 -0.45 1.02 -22.47
CA TYR A 93 -1.78 1.24 -23.03
C TYR A 93 -1.73 1.60 -24.52
N GLN A 94 -0.86 2.55 -24.88
CA GLN A 94 -0.69 2.96 -26.28
C GLN A 94 -0.18 1.82 -27.16
N GLU A 95 0.71 0.97 -26.65
CA GLU A 95 1.25 -0.18 -27.39
C GLU A 95 0.19 -1.24 -27.66
N ILE A 96 -0.60 -1.60 -26.65
CA ILE A 96 -1.73 -2.54 -26.81
C ILE A 96 -2.74 -1.99 -27.83
N SER A 97 -3.02 -0.68 -27.80
CA SER A 97 -3.91 -0.04 -28.77
C SER A 97 -3.38 -0.08 -30.20
N ARG A 98 -2.06 -0.04 -30.40
CA ARG A 98 -1.42 -0.11 -31.73
C ARG A 98 -1.36 -1.53 -32.29
N MET A 99 -1.39 -2.56 -31.44
CA MET A 99 -1.41 -3.97 -31.89
C MET A 99 -2.79 -4.44 -32.38
N GLN A 100 -3.88 -3.75 -32.03
CA GLN A 100 -5.25 -4.19 -32.34
C GLN A 100 -5.82 -3.62 -33.67
N ILE A 101 -4.98 -3.03 -34.52
CA ILE A 101 -5.36 -2.66 -35.90
C ILE A 101 -4.80 -3.65 -36.93
#